data_AF-A0AAD9JYT3-F1
#
_entry.id   AF-A0AAD9JYT3-F1
#
_cell.length_a   1.000
_cell.length_b   1.000
_cell.length_c   1.000
_cell.angle_alpha   90.00
_cell.angle_beta   90.00
_cell.angle_gamma   90.00
#
_symmetry.space_group_name_H-M   'P 1'
#
loop_
_entity.id
_entity.type
_entity.pdbx_description
1 polymer ?
#
loop_
_entity_poly.entity_id
_entity_poly.type
_entity_poly.pdbx_seq_one_letter_code
_entity_poly.pdbx_strand_id
1 'polypeptide(L)'
;MVRVIERTTAGTIAVLLSSLWQMAASSLIKTTGGCSTVRLSGTSSHQKIEGVYTRLSNGCYDGHNVYYNADVQGYLYYFRLASGESTWAFGAHSCSRMGYVMVITEQLYPESVTGDWLEAGEVMQWHRNEGISVDCHNEGTS
;
A
#
# COMPACT_ATOMS: atom_id res chain seq x y z
N MET A 1 55.49 -19.66 40.13
CA MET A 1 56.83 -19.07 40.33
C MET A 1 57.12 -18.24 39.09
N VAL A 2 57.26 -16.92 39.22
CA VAL A 2 57.41 -15.96 38.09
C VAL A 2 58.82 -15.39 38.08
N ARG A 3 59.43 -15.29 36.88
CA ARG A 3 60.36 -14.26 36.34
C ARG A 3 60.93 -14.85 35.03
N VAL A 4 61.13 -14.13 33.91
CA VAL A 4 61.99 -12.97 33.58
C VAL A 4 61.48 -12.44 32.20
N ILE A 5 61.08 -11.17 31.98
CA ILE A 5 61.85 -9.97 31.47
C ILE A 5 62.56 -10.30 30.11
N GLU A 6 62.45 -9.61 28.95
CA GLU A 6 62.53 -8.18 28.62
C GLU A 6 62.24 -7.93 27.10
N ARG A 7 61.80 -6.70 26.74
CA ARG A 7 62.07 -5.83 25.53
C ARG A 7 62.08 -6.47 24.11
N THR A 8 61.59 -5.88 23.01
CA THR A 8 61.40 -4.51 22.51
C THR A 8 60.58 -4.70 21.22
N THR A 9 59.67 -3.84 20.74
CA THR A 9 59.96 -2.57 20.05
C THR A 9 58.62 -1.89 19.73
N ALA A 10 58.68 -0.55 19.69
CA ALA A 10 57.61 0.42 19.52
C ALA A 10 56.65 0.19 18.34
N GLY A 11 55.40 0.62 18.55
CA GLY A 11 54.37 0.72 17.52
C GLY A 11 53.08 1.30 18.09
N THR A 12 53.15 2.48 18.70
CA THR A 12 51.97 3.24 19.12
C THR A 12 51.28 3.81 17.89
N ILE A 13 50.10 3.28 17.53
CA ILE A 13 49.07 4.07 16.85
C ILE A 13 47.77 3.84 17.62
N ALA A 14 47.45 4.81 18.45
CA ALA A 14 46.20 4.88 19.17
C ALA A 14 45.18 5.68 18.34
N VAL A 15 44.02 5.04 18.14
CA VAL A 15 42.67 5.62 18.10
C VAL A 15 42.33 6.58 16.95
N LEU A 16 41.41 6.13 16.08
CA LEU A 16 40.20 6.89 15.79
C LEU A 16 38.98 5.97 15.91
N LEU A 17 38.06 6.42 16.77
CA LEU A 17 36.74 5.85 17.00
C LEU A 17 35.83 6.04 15.78
N SER A 18 34.76 5.25 15.83
CA SER A 18 33.39 5.55 15.40
C SER A 18 32.93 5.01 14.05
N SER A 19 31.86 4.20 14.15
CA SER A 19 30.73 4.08 13.23
C SER A 19 31.05 3.78 11.76
N LEU A 20 30.64 2.64 11.22
CA LEU A 20 29.24 2.45 10.81
C LEU A 20 28.92 0.95 10.71
N TRP A 21 28.24 0.43 11.73
CA TRP A 21 27.24 -0.60 11.48
C TRP A 21 26.08 0.11 10.79
N GLN A 22 26.13 0.27 9.47
CA GLN A 22 24.89 0.45 8.73
C GLN A 22 24.21 -0.90 8.71
N MET A 23 23.48 -1.13 9.81
CA MET A 23 22.32 -1.97 9.81
C MET A 23 21.50 -1.55 8.59
N ALA A 24 21.59 -2.32 7.51
CA ALA A 24 20.41 -2.55 6.70
C ALA A 24 19.45 -3.33 7.59
N ALA A 25 18.85 -2.64 8.57
CA ALA A 25 17.51 -2.95 8.99
C ALA A 25 16.65 -2.59 7.77
N SER A 26 16.72 -3.44 6.74
CA SER A 26 15.56 -3.68 5.91
C SER A 26 14.52 -4.08 6.92
N SER A 27 13.69 -3.10 7.27
CA SER A 27 12.57 -3.25 8.17
C SER A 27 11.72 -4.34 7.54
N LEU A 28 12.00 -5.58 7.95
CA LEU A 28 11.15 -6.73 7.73
C LEU A 28 10.00 -6.54 8.71
N ILE A 29 9.24 -5.46 8.47
CA ILE A 29 7.90 -5.31 8.99
C ILE A 29 7.20 -6.48 8.35
N LYS A 30 6.98 -7.49 9.16
CA LYS A 30 6.03 -8.55 8.89
C LYS A 30 4.68 -7.82 8.77
N THR A 31 4.39 -7.33 7.57
CA THR A 31 3.19 -6.58 7.24
C THR A 31 2.01 -7.46 7.56
N THR A 32 1.28 -7.12 8.61
CA THR A 32 -0.14 -7.44 8.72
C THR A 32 -0.83 -6.84 7.50
N GLY A 33 -0.92 -7.65 6.43
CA GLY A 33 -1.65 -7.46 5.18
C GLY A 33 -1.81 -6.04 4.61
N GLY A 34 -1.20 -5.81 3.46
CA GLY A 34 -1.38 -4.62 2.61
C GLY A 34 -0.80 -3.31 3.14
N CYS A 35 -0.91 -2.22 2.37
CA CYS A 35 -0.36 -0.89 2.67
C CYS A 35 -1.29 -0.01 3.51
N SER A 36 -0.78 0.70 4.54
CA SER A 36 -1.62 1.52 5.44
C SER A 36 -2.27 2.68 4.71
N THR A 37 -1.61 3.13 3.67
CA THR A 37 -2.03 4.22 2.82
C THR A 37 -1.73 3.82 1.38
N VAL A 38 -2.66 4.10 0.48
CA VAL A 38 -2.50 3.84 -0.95
C VAL A 38 -2.72 5.12 -1.75
N ARG A 39 -2.01 5.27 -2.85
CA ARG A 39 -2.31 6.29 -3.86
C ARG A 39 -3.12 5.62 -4.95
N LEU A 40 -4.32 6.14 -5.17
CA LEU A 40 -5.14 5.80 -6.32
C LEU A 40 -4.93 6.90 -7.36
N SER A 41 -4.66 6.52 -8.60
CA SER A 41 -4.51 7.46 -9.71
C SER A 41 -5.23 6.95 -10.94
N GLY A 42 -5.89 7.87 -11.63
CA GLY A 42 -6.56 7.61 -12.89
C GLY A 42 -7.65 8.63 -13.17
N THR A 43 -8.37 8.38 -14.27
CA THR A 43 -9.47 9.22 -14.71
C THR A 43 -10.61 8.34 -15.13
N SER A 44 -11.80 8.66 -14.63
CA SER A 44 -13.06 8.11 -15.05
C SER A 44 -13.79 9.13 -15.94
N SER A 45 -14.75 8.70 -16.76
CA SER A 45 -15.61 9.60 -17.52
C SER A 45 -16.48 10.49 -16.64
N HIS A 46 -16.68 10.11 -15.37
CA HIS A 46 -17.52 10.83 -14.41
C HIS A 46 -16.70 11.70 -13.46
N GLN A 47 -15.47 11.30 -13.11
CA GLN A 47 -14.63 12.05 -12.19
C GLN A 47 -13.14 11.68 -12.29
N LYS A 48 -12.29 12.61 -11.86
CA LYS A 48 -10.88 12.32 -11.63
C LYS A 48 -10.75 11.47 -10.37
N ILE A 49 -10.10 10.31 -10.50
CA ILE A 49 -9.89 9.38 -9.38
C ILE A 49 -8.42 9.47 -9.02
N GLU A 50 -8.06 10.55 -8.32
CA GLU A 50 -6.69 10.77 -7.86
C GLU A 50 -6.67 11.18 -6.39
N GLY A 51 -5.83 10.52 -5.61
CA GLY A 51 -5.52 10.95 -4.26
C GLY A 51 -4.94 9.86 -3.38
N VAL A 52 -4.69 10.23 -2.13
CA VAL A 52 -4.13 9.35 -1.09
C VAL A 52 -5.26 8.88 -0.20
N TYR A 53 -5.42 7.56 -0.08
CA TYR A 53 -6.48 6.92 0.67
C TYR A 53 -5.88 6.18 1.86
N THR A 54 -6.37 6.50 3.05
CA THR A 54 -5.89 5.94 4.31
C THR A 54 -6.78 4.80 4.74
N ARG A 55 -6.17 3.71 5.18
CA ARG A 55 -6.86 2.53 5.70
C ARG A 55 -7.68 2.89 6.93
N LEU A 56 -8.95 2.52 6.93
CA LEU A 56 -9.83 2.55 8.07
C LEU A 56 -9.69 1.26 8.88
N SER A 57 -9.87 1.37 10.20
CA SER A 57 -9.76 0.25 11.14
C SER A 57 -10.92 -0.75 11.03
N ASN A 58 -12.03 -0.37 10.40
CA ASN A 58 -13.22 -1.18 10.22
C ASN A 58 -13.42 -1.57 8.75
N GLY A 59 -13.16 -2.84 8.46
CA GLY A 59 -13.51 -3.44 7.18
C GLY A 59 -15.01 -3.65 7.02
N CYS A 60 -15.55 -3.40 5.83
CA CYS A 60 -16.96 -3.59 5.53
C CYS A 60 -17.35 -5.05 5.25
N TYR A 61 -16.49 -5.77 4.53
CA TYR A 61 -16.79 -7.07 3.97
C TYR A 61 -15.65 -8.05 4.24
N ASP A 62 -16.00 -9.22 4.76
CA ASP A 62 -15.05 -10.31 5.06
C ASP A 62 -13.82 -9.88 5.90
N GLY A 63 -13.93 -8.78 6.65
CA GLY A 63 -12.85 -8.22 7.45
C GLY A 63 -11.74 -7.52 6.64
N HIS A 64 -11.93 -7.30 5.33
CA HIS A 64 -10.95 -6.62 4.50
C HIS A 64 -10.98 -5.09 4.69
N ASN A 65 -9.80 -4.50 4.57
CA ASN A 65 -9.58 -3.07 4.74
C ASN A 65 -10.46 -2.23 3.82
N VAL A 66 -10.97 -1.12 4.35
CA VAL A 66 -11.56 -0.03 3.59
C VAL A 66 -10.58 1.12 3.62
N TYR A 67 -10.45 1.85 2.52
CA TYR A 67 -9.62 3.04 2.46
C TYR A 67 -10.50 4.26 2.17
N TYR A 68 -10.17 5.39 2.79
CA TYR A 68 -10.92 6.63 2.65
C TYR A 68 -9.99 7.80 2.33
N ASN A 69 -10.46 8.67 1.45
CA ASN A 69 -9.84 9.94 1.15
C ASN A 69 -10.82 11.06 1.50
N ALA A 70 -10.44 11.89 2.47
CA ALA A 70 -11.28 12.97 2.98
C ALA A 70 -11.45 14.14 1.99
N ASP A 71 -10.47 14.38 1.11
CA ASP A 71 -10.47 15.51 0.18
C ASP A 71 -11.51 15.32 -0.92
N VAL A 72 -11.64 14.08 -1.41
CA VAL A 72 -12.62 13.72 -2.46
C VAL A 72 -13.86 13.02 -1.90
N GLN A 73 -13.93 12.84 -0.57
CA GLN A 73 -15.00 12.12 0.13
C GLN A 73 -15.31 10.76 -0.49
N GLY A 74 -14.26 10.03 -0.87
CA GLY A 74 -14.34 8.79 -1.63
C GLY A 74 -13.78 7.60 -0.87
N TYR A 75 -14.32 6.42 -1.17
CA TYR A 75 -13.94 5.15 -0.55
C TYR A 75 -13.41 4.18 -1.60
N LEU A 76 -12.36 3.47 -1.23
CA LEU A 76 -11.90 2.26 -1.92
C LEU A 76 -12.15 1.07 -0.99
N TYR A 77 -12.95 0.12 -1.44
CA TYR A 77 -13.42 -0.97 -0.58
C TYR A 77 -13.52 -2.28 -1.36
N TYR A 78 -13.38 -3.38 -0.60
CA TYR A 78 -13.48 -4.73 -1.10
C TYR A 78 -14.87 -5.30 -0.82
N PHE A 79 -15.42 -6.09 -1.73
CA PHE A 79 -16.62 -6.90 -1.50
C PHE A 79 -16.63 -8.15 -2.39
N ARG A 80 -17.58 -9.06 -2.16
CA ARG A 80 -17.86 -10.17 -3.07
C ARG A 80 -19.16 -9.93 -3.83
N LEU A 81 -19.13 -10.13 -5.14
CA LEU A 81 -20.32 -10.19 -5.98
C LEU A 81 -21.19 -11.38 -5.59
N ALA A 82 -22.47 -11.35 -6.01
CA ALA A 82 -23.39 -12.46 -5.76
C ALA A 82 -22.95 -13.78 -6.43
N SER A 83 -22.14 -13.68 -7.50
CA SER A 83 -21.45 -14.78 -8.17
C SER A 83 -20.31 -15.40 -7.35
N GLY A 84 -19.91 -14.76 -6.24
CA GLY A 84 -18.81 -15.20 -5.38
C GLY A 84 -17.46 -14.59 -5.73
N GLU A 85 -17.38 -13.83 -6.82
CA GLU A 85 -16.16 -13.17 -7.28
C GLU A 85 -15.77 -12.02 -6.35
N SER A 86 -14.47 -11.96 -6.03
CA SER A 86 -13.85 -10.91 -5.25
C SER A 86 -13.70 -9.63 -6.07
N THR A 87 -14.00 -8.48 -5.48
CA THR A 87 -14.07 -7.21 -6.21
C THR A 87 -13.58 -6.06 -5.35
N TRP A 88 -12.69 -5.24 -5.91
CA TRP A 88 -12.37 -3.92 -5.39
C TRP A 88 -13.19 -2.87 -6.11
N ALA A 89 -13.69 -1.86 -5.41
CA ALA A 89 -14.43 -0.77 -6.00
C ALA A 89 -14.12 0.58 -5.36
N PHE A 90 -14.28 1.62 -6.18
CA PHE A 90 -14.24 3.02 -5.79
C PHE A 90 -15.64 3.64 -5.82
N GLY A 91 -16.04 4.32 -4.75
CA GLY A 91 -17.40 4.87 -4.61
C GLY A 91 -17.53 5.94 -3.54
N ALA A 92 -18.65 6.66 -3.53
CA ALA A 92 -18.96 7.70 -2.54
C ALA A 92 -19.37 7.13 -1.16
N HIS A 93 -19.69 5.84 -1.08
CA HIS A 93 -20.10 5.18 0.15
C HIS A 93 -19.29 3.91 0.36
N SER A 94 -18.68 3.78 1.54
CA SER A 94 -18.10 2.51 1.98
C SER A 94 -19.19 1.43 2.02
N CYS A 95 -18.80 0.18 1.81
CA CYS A 95 -19.69 -0.97 1.90
C CYS A 95 -20.87 -0.97 0.89
N SER A 96 -20.78 -0.19 -0.19
CA SER A 96 -21.81 -0.18 -1.23
C SER A 96 -21.54 -1.27 -2.26
N ARG A 97 -22.55 -2.03 -2.71
CA ARG A 97 -22.39 -2.90 -3.89
C ARG A 97 -22.33 -2.13 -5.21
N MET A 98 -22.52 -0.82 -5.15
CA MET A 98 -22.42 0.09 -6.29
C MET A 98 -21.20 0.98 -6.12
N GLY A 99 -20.20 0.76 -6.97
CA GLY A 99 -19.06 1.65 -7.16
C GLY A 99 -19.16 2.34 -8.53
N TYR A 100 -18.45 3.46 -8.70
CA TYR A 100 -18.27 4.11 -10.00
C TYR A 100 -17.31 3.33 -10.88
N VAL A 101 -16.30 2.74 -10.23
CA VAL A 101 -15.30 1.91 -10.86
C VAL A 101 -15.08 0.68 -10.01
N MET A 102 -14.94 -0.48 -10.62
CA MET A 102 -14.63 -1.74 -9.94
C MET A 102 -13.65 -2.60 -10.73
N VAL A 103 -13.03 -3.56 -10.06
CA VAL A 103 -12.17 -4.56 -10.68
C VAL A 103 -12.42 -5.90 -10.02
N ILE A 104 -12.70 -6.90 -10.84
CA ILE A 104 -12.88 -8.29 -10.39
C ILE A 104 -11.48 -8.91 -10.30
N THR A 105 -11.12 -9.42 -9.15
CA THR A 105 -9.74 -9.82 -8.87
C THR A 105 -9.67 -10.78 -7.68
N GLU A 106 -8.71 -11.71 -7.71
CA GLU A 106 -8.39 -12.58 -6.58
C GLU A 106 -7.49 -11.90 -5.54
N GLN A 107 -7.00 -10.69 -5.84
CA GLN A 107 -6.07 -9.97 -4.99
C GLN A 107 -6.77 -9.37 -3.77
N LEU A 108 -6.26 -9.74 -2.58
CA LEU A 108 -6.81 -9.29 -1.29
C LEU A 108 -6.43 -7.86 -0.92
N TYR A 109 -5.46 -7.28 -1.63
CA TYR A 109 -4.96 -5.93 -1.39
C TYR A 109 -5.06 -5.12 -2.69
N PRO A 110 -5.53 -3.87 -2.63
CA PRO A 110 -5.81 -3.11 -3.83
C PRO A 110 -4.52 -2.75 -4.59
N GLU A 111 -3.39 -2.55 -3.91
CA GLU A 111 -2.07 -2.30 -4.52
C GLU A 111 -1.51 -3.49 -5.30
N SER A 112 -2.05 -4.70 -5.08
CA SER A 112 -1.65 -5.91 -5.81
C SER A 112 -2.50 -6.11 -7.06
N VAL A 113 -3.55 -5.31 -7.24
CA VAL A 113 -4.39 -5.39 -8.42
C VAL A 113 -3.63 -4.88 -9.62
N THR A 114 -3.55 -5.72 -10.64
CA THR A 114 -3.01 -5.39 -11.95
C THR A 114 -4.09 -5.61 -13.00
N GLY A 115 -4.02 -4.85 -14.09
CA GLY A 115 -4.99 -4.92 -15.17
C GLY A 115 -6.08 -3.88 -15.07
N ASP A 116 -7.12 -4.08 -15.87
CA ASP A 116 -8.04 -3.00 -16.20
C ASP A 116 -9.20 -2.93 -15.23
N TRP A 117 -9.47 -1.71 -14.79
CA TRP A 117 -10.66 -1.42 -14.02
C TRP A 117 -11.86 -1.28 -14.95
N LEU A 118 -13.03 -1.55 -14.43
CA LEU A 118 -14.31 -1.40 -15.11
C LEU A 118 -14.99 -0.15 -14.58
N GLU A 119 -15.36 0.75 -15.48
CA GLU A 119 -16.14 1.94 -15.16
C GLU A 119 -17.59 1.75 -15.56
N ALA A 120 -18.52 2.16 -14.69
CA ALA A 120 -19.94 2.19 -14.99
C ALA A 120 -20.25 3.35 -15.95
N GLY A 121 -20.74 3.04 -17.16
CA GLY A 121 -21.22 4.02 -18.14
C GLY A 121 -22.67 4.45 -17.92
N GLU A 122 -23.14 5.39 -18.76
CA GLU A 122 -24.46 6.06 -18.64
C GLU A 122 -25.67 5.10 -18.66
N VAL A 123 -25.51 3.90 -19.21
CA VAL A 123 -26.58 2.89 -19.37
C VAL A 123 -26.25 1.55 -18.69
N MET A 124 -25.55 1.58 -17.54
CA MET A 124 -25.12 0.39 -16.80
C MET A 124 -24.24 -0.57 -17.61
N GLN A 125 -23.55 -0.04 -18.63
CA GLN A 125 -22.54 -0.78 -19.38
C GLN A 125 -21.18 -0.58 -18.70
N TRP A 126 -20.46 -1.67 -18.49
CA TRP A 126 -19.11 -1.62 -17.93
C TRP A 126 -18.11 -1.42 -19.06
N HIS A 127 -17.36 -0.33 -19.01
CA HIS A 127 -16.28 -0.03 -19.94
C HIS A 127 -14.93 -0.28 -19.31
N ARG A 128 -13.98 -0.77 -20.10
CA ARG A 128 -12.60 -0.95 -19.66
C ARG A 128 -11.94 0.41 -19.45
N ASN A 129 -11.26 0.57 -18.33
CA ASN A 129 -10.48 1.74 -17.96
C ASN A 129 -9.08 1.30 -17.53
N GLU A 130 -8.13 1.47 -18.43
CA GLU A 130 -6.72 1.08 -18.26
C GLU A 130 -5.91 2.15 -17.50
N GLY A 131 -6.52 3.31 -17.23
CA GLY A 131 -5.83 4.45 -16.62
C GLY A 131 -5.84 4.44 -15.10
N ILE A 132 -6.44 3.43 -14.46
CA ILE A 132 -6.59 3.36 -13.01
C ILE A 132 -5.54 2.42 -12.41
N SER A 133 -4.75 2.94 -11.48
CA SER A 133 -3.76 2.19 -10.72
C SER A 133 -3.87 2.49 -9.23
N VAL A 134 -3.49 1.50 -8.41
CA VAL A 134 -3.34 1.65 -6.97
C VAL A 134 -1.92 1.28 -6.59
N ASP A 135 -1.24 2.17 -5.89
CA ASP A 135 0.12 1.96 -5.42
C ASP A 135 0.22 2.20 -3.91
N CYS A 136 1.14 1.53 -3.24
CA CYS A 136 1.45 1.84 -1.85
C CYS A 136 2.00 3.27 -1.73
N HIS A 137 1.38 4.06 -0.86
CA HIS A 137 1.87 5.40 -0.57
C HIS A 137 2.74 5.35 0.69
N ASN A 138 4.04 5.55 0.51
CA ASN A 138 4.96 5.76 1.61
C ASN A 138 5.09 7.26 1.88
N GLU A 139 4.65 7.73 3.04
CA GLU A 139 4.97 9.08 3.50
C GLU A 139 6.46 9.16 3.82
N GLY A 140 7.28 9.54 2.82
CA GLY A 140 8.71 9.77 3.01
C GLY A 140 9.58 9.26 1.87
N THR A 141 9.84 10.14 0.91
CA THR A 141 11.18 10.43 0.36
C THR A 141 11.02 11.73 -0.41
N SER A 142 11.20 12.84 0.33
CA SER A 142 11.42 14.16 -0.25
C SER A 142 12.71 14.19 -1.06
#